data_AF-A0A255T1B3-F1
#
_entry.id   AF-A0A255T1B3-F1
#
_cell.length_a   1.000
_cell.length_b   1.000
_cell.length_c   1.000
_cell.angle_alpha   90.00
_cell.angle_beta   90.00
_cell.angle_gamma   90.00
#
_symmetry.space_group_name_H-M   'P 1'
#
loop_
_entity.id
_entity.type
_entity.pdbx_description
1 polymer ?
#
loop_
_entity_poly.entity_id
_entity_poly.type
_entity_poly.pdbx_seq_one_letter_code
_entity_poly.pdbx_strand_id
1 'polypeptide(L)'
;MKLKSIIAPSLILGSLMFAVTSCGDFFDQDSEQVIYADKGHLGNATDTIYSVTGILDKLQNLSDRTILLGELRGDLMDINSTTPSDLRDIALFQIGDSNVYNSPRDYYAVINNCNYFIAKVDTALKNNRNEYIFMREYAAVKAFRAWTYLQLVINYGRVPFVTEPILSKEEADRDHATKDIREVCDYLIADIAPYADIETPNYGEIRNTDSKLFYFPIYILLGDLNLWAGHYKEAAVAYYKYLSTRNGAESAYPTSINCSRWYNVGSNWQMTNDSWSANMFMSESMSQNGELITMIPGDSIPSEGNYSELRNIFNSSSDNNYKVSAQPSQRIIEISAAQKYCDVSYPAKKVVYAPEGLQYLRTGDLRLFSVWNSPATGLTFMSDGKIITDFSSLVKYSSRNVHIYRRTMVYLRLAEALNRAGYPRFAFQILKRGLNNSVIEEHVLPYYPESEAWIRQFDFPNLKYVLLSDYDADENTMGIHSRGSGRTDVNEYYEMPDDTLETDPAVRLNYQIEKVEDLIMQEEALEFAFEGYRFYDLMRVALRRNDPSYLADKVYQRKGAENVGVMRAAIRCDLTDTRNWYLNWNDKIGLGY
;
A
#
# COMPACT_ATOMS: atom_id res chain seq x y z
N MET A 1 -45.01 -42.45 -84.91
CA MET A 1 -44.70 -41.31 -84.03
C MET A 1 -45.93 -40.42 -83.95
N LYS A 2 -46.57 -40.38 -82.78
CA LYS A 2 -47.71 -39.50 -82.49
C LYS A 2 -47.16 -38.23 -81.83
N LEU A 3 -47.41 -37.07 -82.43
CA LEU A 3 -47.44 -35.81 -81.69
C LEU A 3 -48.74 -35.76 -80.88
N LYS A 4 -48.64 -35.34 -79.61
CA LYS A 4 -49.78 -34.82 -78.86
C LYS A 4 -49.61 -33.33 -78.66
N SER A 5 -50.68 -32.63 -79.00
CA SER A 5 -50.95 -31.23 -78.79
C SER A 5 -51.24 -30.92 -77.33
N ILE A 6 -50.65 -29.81 -76.88
CA ILE A 6 -51.25 -28.61 -76.27
C ILE A 6 -52.09 -28.76 -74.97
N ILE A 7 -51.84 -27.77 -74.10
CA ILE A 7 -52.68 -27.17 -73.04
C ILE A 7 -52.59 -27.83 -71.67
N ALA A 8 -51.86 -27.19 -70.75
CA ALA A 8 -52.46 -26.55 -69.57
C ALA A 8 -51.36 -26.05 -68.61
N PRO A 9 -50.95 -24.77 -68.73
CA PRO A 9 -50.10 -24.08 -67.78
C PRO A 9 -50.96 -23.59 -66.60
N SER A 10 -50.90 -24.21 -65.42
CA SER A 10 -51.52 -23.67 -64.17
C SER A 10 -51.18 -24.40 -62.86
N LEU A 11 -50.31 -25.42 -62.83
CA LEU A 11 -50.17 -26.31 -61.65
C LEU A 11 -48.77 -26.38 -61.00
N ILE A 12 -47.85 -25.48 -61.37
CA ILE A 12 -46.50 -25.44 -60.78
C ILE A 12 -46.17 -24.05 -60.21
N LEU A 13 -47.20 -23.29 -59.83
CA LEU A 13 -47.04 -22.02 -59.09
C LEU A 13 -47.64 -22.08 -57.67
N GLY A 14 -47.96 -23.27 -57.18
CA GLY A 14 -48.65 -23.50 -55.89
C GLY A 14 -47.90 -24.37 -54.87
N SER A 15 -46.63 -24.71 -55.10
CA SER A 15 -45.88 -25.63 -54.23
C SER A 15 -44.49 -25.14 -53.83
N LEU A 16 -44.22 -23.84 -53.92
CA LEU A 16 -42.98 -23.21 -53.45
C LEU A 16 -43.22 -22.00 -52.52
N MET A 17 -44.27 -22.05 -51.70
CA MET A 17 -44.57 -21.05 -50.66
C MET A 17 -44.55 -21.58 -49.22
N PHE A 18 -43.82 -22.67 -48.94
CA PHE A 18 -43.59 -23.15 -47.58
C PHE A 18 -42.15 -23.60 -47.38
N ALA A 19 -41.22 -22.64 -47.34
CA ALA A 19 -39.91 -22.76 -46.67
C ALA A 19 -39.14 -21.43 -46.78
N VAL A 20 -39.62 -20.39 -46.11
CA VAL A 20 -38.73 -19.29 -45.67
C VAL A 20 -38.84 -19.22 -44.16
N THR A 21 -38.36 -20.28 -43.50
CA THR A 21 -37.97 -20.19 -42.11
C THR A 21 -36.75 -19.28 -42.07
N SER A 22 -36.94 -18.09 -41.50
CA SER A 22 -35.89 -17.12 -41.20
C SER A 22 -34.71 -17.82 -40.52
N CYS A 23 -33.55 -17.87 -41.19
CA CYS A 23 -32.27 -18.19 -40.57
C CYS A 23 -31.73 -16.95 -39.83
N GLY A 24 -32.47 -16.45 -38.83
CA GLY A 24 -31.95 -15.42 -37.90
C GLY A 24 -30.85 -15.98 -37.00
N ASP A 25 -31.01 -17.22 -36.53
CA ASP A 25 -30.10 -17.88 -35.60
C ASP A 25 -28.76 -18.34 -36.21
N PHE A 26 -28.54 -18.18 -37.51
CA PHE A 26 -27.27 -18.57 -38.14
C PHE A 26 -26.19 -17.48 -38.05
N PHE A 27 -26.59 -16.23 -37.78
CA PHE A 27 -25.67 -15.11 -37.60
C PHE A 27 -25.48 -14.71 -36.14
N ASP A 28 -26.30 -15.21 -35.23
CA ASP A 28 -26.02 -15.15 -33.79
C ASP A 28 -25.00 -16.23 -33.44
N GLN A 29 -23.75 -15.95 -33.79
CA GLN A 29 -22.62 -16.68 -33.24
C GLN A 29 -22.44 -16.20 -31.79
N ASP A 30 -23.26 -16.73 -30.89
CA ASP A 30 -23.01 -16.68 -29.45
C ASP A 30 -21.69 -17.39 -29.19
N SER A 31 -20.62 -16.60 -29.14
CA SER A 31 -19.32 -17.10 -28.75
C SER A 31 -19.40 -17.52 -27.28
N GLU A 32 -19.26 -18.83 -27.01
CA GLU A 32 -19.07 -19.35 -25.65
C GLU A 32 -17.81 -18.78 -24.97
N GLN A 33 -16.97 -18.05 -25.71
CA GLN A 33 -15.73 -17.42 -25.26
C GLN A 33 -15.83 -15.90 -25.06
N VAL A 34 -16.93 -15.25 -25.48
CA VAL A 34 -17.11 -13.79 -25.38
C VAL A 34 -18.41 -13.50 -24.63
N ILE A 35 -18.27 -12.93 -23.44
CA ILE A 35 -19.40 -12.56 -22.58
C ILE A 35 -19.88 -11.16 -22.98
N TYR A 36 -21.08 -11.07 -23.57
CA TYR A 36 -21.69 -9.80 -24.01
C TYR A 36 -22.43 -9.08 -22.86
N ALA A 37 -22.38 -7.75 -22.84
CA ALA A 37 -22.88 -6.91 -21.74
C ALA A 37 -24.43 -6.80 -21.64
N ASP A 38 -25.15 -7.31 -22.64
CA ASP A 38 -26.59 -7.12 -22.88
C ASP A 38 -27.47 -8.29 -22.42
N LYS A 39 -26.89 -9.47 -22.22
CA LYS A 39 -27.57 -10.63 -21.64
C LYS A 39 -27.45 -10.57 -20.10
N GLY A 40 -28.49 -10.98 -19.36
CA GLY A 40 -28.50 -10.89 -17.90
C GLY A 40 -27.49 -11.88 -17.28
N HIS A 41 -26.39 -11.39 -16.69
CA HIS A 41 -25.18 -12.19 -16.49
C HIS A 41 -24.57 -12.18 -15.07
N LEU A 42 -25.35 -11.87 -14.02
CA LEU A 42 -24.89 -11.98 -12.63
C LEU A 42 -25.97 -12.61 -11.75
N GLY A 43 -26.55 -13.72 -12.23
CA GLY A 43 -27.66 -14.41 -11.56
C GLY A 43 -27.25 -15.57 -10.66
N ASN A 44 -25.98 -16.00 -10.70
CA ASN A 44 -25.48 -17.15 -9.95
C ASN A 44 -24.10 -16.88 -9.31
N ALA A 45 -23.72 -17.73 -8.34
CA ALA A 45 -22.49 -17.58 -7.56
C ALA A 45 -21.20 -17.75 -8.38
N THR A 46 -21.23 -18.55 -9.45
CA THR A 46 -20.05 -18.83 -10.29
C THR A 46 -19.68 -17.62 -11.15
N ASP A 47 -20.66 -16.92 -11.72
CA ASP A 47 -20.47 -15.71 -12.53
C ASP A 47 -19.75 -14.58 -11.75
N THR A 48 -19.92 -14.59 -10.43
CA THR A 48 -19.33 -13.60 -9.52
C THR A 48 -17.84 -13.85 -9.27
N ILE A 49 -17.42 -15.10 -9.10
CA ILE A 49 -16.00 -15.45 -8.97
C ILE A 49 -15.24 -15.02 -10.23
N TYR A 50 -15.81 -15.27 -11.41
CA TYR A 50 -15.19 -14.84 -12.68
C TYR A 50 -15.10 -13.32 -12.81
N SER A 51 -16.14 -12.60 -12.41
CA SER A 51 -16.16 -11.13 -12.47
C SER A 51 -15.15 -10.49 -11.51
N VAL A 52 -15.11 -10.97 -10.26
CA VAL A 52 -14.13 -10.50 -9.25
C VAL A 52 -12.70 -10.86 -9.66
N THR A 53 -12.48 -12.07 -10.19
CA THR A 53 -11.18 -12.49 -10.71
C THR A 53 -10.75 -11.65 -11.91
N GLY A 54 -11.69 -11.28 -12.79
CA GLY A 54 -11.42 -10.37 -13.91
C GLY A 54 -11.01 -8.96 -13.47
N ILE A 55 -11.58 -8.45 -12.36
CA ILE A 55 -11.13 -7.18 -11.76
C ILE A 55 -9.73 -7.32 -11.18
N LEU A 56 -9.43 -8.43 -10.49
CA LEU A 56 -8.11 -8.71 -9.93
C LEU A 56 -7.02 -8.82 -11.01
N ASP A 57 -7.30 -9.48 -12.13
CA ASP A 57 -6.40 -9.53 -13.31
C ASP A 57 -6.04 -8.11 -13.80
N LYS A 58 -7.03 -7.21 -13.86
CA LYS A 58 -6.78 -5.81 -14.26
C LYS A 58 -5.97 -5.06 -13.20
N LEU A 59 -6.20 -5.31 -11.91
CA LEU A 59 -5.44 -4.72 -10.80
C LEU A 59 -3.95 -5.10 -10.85
N GLN A 60 -3.58 -6.26 -11.39
CA GLN A 60 -2.18 -6.67 -11.53
C GLN A 60 -1.37 -5.69 -12.40
N ASN A 61 -1.98 -5.00 -13.37
CA ASN A 61 -1.27 -3.97 -14.17
C ASN A 61 -0.84 -2.74 -13.34
N LEU A 62 -1.41 -2.59 -12.14
CA LEU A 62 -1.14 -1.45 -11.25
C LEU A 62 -0.13 -1.81 -10.13
N SER A 63 0.22 -3.09 -9.98
CA SER A 63 0.97 -3.59 -8.82
C SER A 63 2.38 -2.98 -8.76
N ASP A 64 3.22 -3.24 -9.77
CA ASP A 64 4.58 -2.72 -9.87
C ASP A 64 4.60 -1.20 -9.92
N ARG A 65 3.64 -0.61 -10.65
CA ARG A 65 3.50 0.84 -10.78
C ARG A 65 3.32 1.51 -9.43
N THR A 66 2.48 0.95 -8.56
CA THR A 66 2.21 1.51 -7.23
C THR A 66 3.51 1.64 -6.43
N ILE A 67 4.33 0.59 -6.44
CA ILE A 67 5.63 0.55 -5.77
C ILE A 67 6.62 1.53 -6.38
N LEU A 68 6.81 1.46 -7.71
CA LEU A 68 7.87 2.18 -8.40
C LEU A 68 7.62 3.69 -8.40
N LEU A 69 6.37 4.13 -8.60
CA LEU A 69 6.01 5.54 -8.50
C LEU A 69 6.11 6.08 -7.06
N GLY A 70 5.91 5.23 -6.06
CA GLY A 70 6.03 5.62 -4.64
C GLY A 70 7.46 5.70 -4.13
N GLU A 71 8.35 4.83 -4.60
CA GLU A 71 9.73 4.76 -4.09
C GLU A 71 10.74 5.55 -4.93
N LEU A 72 10.69 5.43 -6.27
CA LEU A 72 11.71 6.06 -7.13
C LEU A 72 11.59 7.59 -7.17
N ARG A 73 10.38 8.13 -6.97
CA ARG A 73 10.19 9.58 -6.79
C ARG A 73 10.60 10.06 -5.40
N GLY A 74 10.68 9.16 -4.42
CA GLY A 74 11.07 9.45 -3.05
C GLY A 74 12.58 9.65 -2.86
N ASP A 75 12.98 9.71 -1.59
CA ASP A 75 14.37 9.91 -1.15
C ASP A 75 15.10 8.60 -0.82
N LEU A 76 14.40 7.48 -0.64
CA LEU A 76 14.99 6.25 -0.08
C LEU A 76 15.57 5.27 -1.11
N MET A 77 15.20 5.38 -2.38
CA MET A 77 15.71 4.56 -3.49
C MET A 77 16.53 5.42 -4.46
N ASP A 78 17.64 4.89 -4.99
CA ASP A 78 18.44 5.54 -6.02
C ASP A 78 18.64 4.64 -7.25
N ILE A 79 18.92 5.30 -8.37
CA ILE A 79 19.19 4.69 -9.66
C ILE A 79 20.68 4.49 -9.87
N ASN A 80 21.04 3.57 -10.75
CA ASN A 80 22.42 3.23 -11.08
C ASN A 80 22.64 3.22 -12.62
N SER A 81 23.79 2.71 -13.06
CA SER A 81 24.16 2.67 -14.48
C SER A 81 23.37 1.66 -15.30
N THR A 82 22.75 0.67 -14.66
CA THR A 82 21.93 -0.37 -15.31
C THR A 82 20.44 -0.07 -15.28
N THR A 83 20.00 0.99 -14.60
CA THR A 83 18.59 1.40 -14.56
C THR A 83 18.06 1.70 -15.97
N PRO A 84 16.98 1.02 -16.40
CA PRO A 84 16.25 1.30 -17.65
C PRO A 84 15.74 2.74 -17.74
N SER A 85 15.46 3.22 -18.96
CA SER A 85 14.98 4.59 -19.21
C SER A 85 13.71 4.92 -18.45
N ASP A 86 12.69 4.04 -18.48
CA ASP A 86 11.40 4.33 -17.85
C ASP A 86 11.53 4.54 -16.33
N LEU A 87 12.36 3.74 -15.65
CA LEU A 87 12.62 3.89 -14.22
C LEU A 87 13.47 5.13 -13.92
N ARG A 88 14.42 5.46 -14.79
CA ARG A 88 15.23 6.67 -14.68
C ARG A 88 14.36 7.92 -14.83
N ASP A 89 13.41 7.91 -15.74
CA ASP A 89 12.48 9.01 -15.95
C ASP A 89 11.60 9.23 -14.73
N ILE A 90 11.11 8.15 -14.09
CA ILE A 90 10.41 8.24 -12.79
C ILE A 90 11.30 8.92 -11.75
N ALA A 91 12.51 8.43 -11.58
CA ALA A 91 13.42 8.92 -10.54
C ALA A 91 13.85 10.38 -10.73
N LEU A 92 13.83 10.88 -11.97
CA LEU A 92 14.26 12.23 -12.35
C LEU A 92 13.11 13.18 -12.68
N PHE A 93 11.86 12.77 -12.45
CA PHE A 93 10.64 13.54 -12.76
C PHE A 93 10.58 13.98 -14.24
N GLN A 94 10.91 13.05 -15.14
CA GLN A 94 10.91 13.23 -16.60
C GLN A 94 9.94 12.27 -17.29
N ILE A 95 8.85 11.94 -16.59
CA ILE A 95 7.90 10.91 -17.00
C ILE A 95 7.03 11.44 -18.15
N GLY A 96 7.28 10.93 -19.37
CA GLY A 96 6.48 11.26 -20.56
C GLY A 96 5.30 10.32 -20.80
N ASP A 97 4.50 10.62 -21.83
CA ASP A 97 3.31 9.83 -22.22
C ASP A 97 3.63 8.41 -22.69
N SER A 98 4.86 8.16 -23.15
CA SER A 98 5.31 6.83 -23.61
C SER A 98 5.88 5.96 -22.50
N ASN A 99 6.04 6.49 -21.28
CA ASN A 99 6.59 5.74 -20.15
C ASN A 99 5.59 4.65 -19.74
N VAL A 100 6.06 3.40 -19.62
CA VAL A 100 5.19 2.24 -19.33
C VAL A 100 4.44 2.33 -18.00
N TYR A 101 4.95 3.15 -17.06
CA TYR A 101 4.32 3.39 -15.76
C TYR A 101 3.38 4.61 -15.76
N ASN A 102 3.29 5.36 -16.86
CA ASN A 102 2.35 6.47 -17.06
C ASN A 102 1.17 6.06 -17.96
N SER A 103 0.30 5.20 -17.44
CA SER A 103 -0.88 4.72 -18.16
C SER A 103 -2.15 4.88 -17.31
N PRO A 104 -2.85 6.03 -17.40
CA PRO A 104 -4.11 6.23 -16.68
C PRO A 104 -5.20 5.25 -17.15
N ARG A 105 -5.08 4.74 -18.38
CA ARG A 105 -5.97 3.74 -18.97
C ARG A 105 -6.14 2.51 -18.07
N ASP A 106 -5.07 2.02 -17.46
CA ASP A 106 -5.12 0.78 -16.65
C ASP A 106 -5.94 0.99 -15.38
N TYR A 107 -5.89 2.19 -14.79
CA TYR A 107 -6.74 2.55 -13.65
C TYR A 107 -8.22 2.56 -14.07
N TYR A 108 -8.54 3.22 -15.19
CA TYR A 108 -9.91 3.25 -15.68
C TYR A 108 -10.43 1.88 -16.14
N ALA A 109 -9.55 0.98 -16.58
CA ALA A 109 -9.93 -0.40 -16.88
C ALA A 109 -10.43 -1.11 -15.62
N VAL A 110 -9.74 -0.98 -14.49
CA VAL A 110 -10.19 -1.54 -13.21
C VAL A 110 -11.49 -0.86 -12.77
N ILE A 111 -11.54 0.47 -12.78
CA ILE A 111 -12.72 1.25 -12.37
C ILE A 111 -13.96 0.87 -13.18
N ASN A 112 -13.84 0.76 -14.50
CA ASN A 112 -14.98 0.44 -15.37
C ASN A 112 -15.50 -0.97 -15.12
N ASN A 113 -14.61 -1.95 -14.88
CA ASN A 113 -15.04 -3.30 -14.51
C ASN A 113 -15.72 -3.32 -13.13
N CYS A 114 -15.25 -2.52 -12.18
CA CYS A 114 -15.94 -2.34 -10.91
C CYS A 114 -17.32 -1.71 -11.08
N ASN A 115 -17.43 -0.62 -11.87
CA ASN A 115 -18.70 0.05 -12.15
C ASN A 115 -19.69 -0.90 -12.83
N TYR A 116 -19.23 -1.70 -13.80
CA TYR A 116 -20.06 -2.70 -14.46
C TYR A 116 -20.60 -3.73 -13.47
N PHE A 117 -19.74 -4.31 -12.62
CA PHE A 117 -20.17 -5.26 -11.61
C PHE A 117 -21.19 -4.65 -10.64
N ILE A 118 -20.89 -3.47 -10.09
CA ILE A 118 -21.75 -2.74 -9.14
C ILE A 118 -23.13 -2.44 -9.76
N ALA A 119 -23.19 -2.08 -11.04
CA ALA A 119 -24.44 -1.73 -11.72
C ALA A 119 -25.30 -2.95 -12.07
N LYS A 120 -24.70 -4.14 -12.18
CA LYS A 120 -25.39 -5.34 -12.68
C LYS A 120 -25.69 -6.39 -11.61
N VAL A 121 -25.00 -6.35 -10.47
CA VAL A 121 -25.16 -7.36 -9.41
C VAL A 121 -26.45 -7.16 -8.61
N ASP A 122 -27.19 -8.25 -8.39
CA ASP A 122 -28.40 -8.22 -7.55
C ASP A 122 -28.04 -8.42 -6.07
N THR A 123 -27.78 -7.32 -5.36
CA THR A 123 -27.45 -7.35 -3.93
C THR A 123 -28.59 -7.87 -3.03
N ALA A 124 -29.81 -8.01 -3.56
CA ALA A 124 -30.94 -8.58 -2.83
C ALA A 124 -31.05 -10.12 -2.98
N LEU A 125 -30.26 -10.73 -3.87
CA LEU A 125 -30.27 -12.16 -4.10
C LEU A 125 -29.79 -12.91 -2.85
N LYS A 126 -30.58 -13.89 -2.41
CA LYS A 126 -30.29 -14.72 -1.24
C LYS A 126 -30.21 -16.20 -1.59
N ASN A 127 -29.33 -16.92 -0.90
CA ASN A 127 -29.26 -18.37 -1.01
C ASN A 127 -30.38 -19.06 -0.20
N ASN A 128 -30.45 -20.38 -0.27
CA ASN A 128 -31.42 -21.20 0.46
C ASN A 128 -31.29 -21.10 2.01
N ARG A 129 -30.22 -20.46 2.52
CA ARG A 129 -30.00 -20.18 3.95
C ARG A 129 -30.37 -18.75 4.33
N ASN A 130 -31.00 -17.99 3.42
CA ASN A 130 -31.38 -16.58 3.60
C ASN A 130 -30.19 -15.63 3.79
N GLU A 131 -29.00 -16.02 3.32
CA GLU A 131 -27.78 -15.19 3.30
C GLU A 131 -27.69 -14.48 1.95
N TYR A 132 -27.29 -13.20 1.96
CA TYR A 132 -27.04 -12.44 0.73
C TYR A 132 -25.86 -13.04 -0.03
N ILE A 133 -26.08 -13.39 -1.30
CA ILE A 133 -25.07 -14.10 -2.10
C ILE A 133 -23.90 -13.18 -2.46
N PHE A 134 -24.18 -11.91 -2.81
CA PHE A 134 -23.19 -11.02 -3.42
C PHE A 134 -22.74 -9.85 -2.54
N MET A 135 -23.22 -9.75 -1.29
CA MET A 135 -22.92 -8.57 -0.47
C MET A 135 -21.43 -8.44 -0.16
N ARG A 136 -20.72 -9.56 0.03
CA ARG A 136 -19.28 -9.59 0.29
C ARG A 136 -18.50 -9.10 -0.93
N GLU A 137 -18.85 -9.60 -2.11
CA GLU A 137 -18.23 -9.21 -3.38
C GLU A 137 -18.55 -7.77 -3.75
N TYR A 138 -19.78 -7.33 -3.51
CA TYR A 138 -20.18 -5.94 -3.72
C TYR A 138 -19.35 -4.97 -2.87
N ALA A 139 -19.18 -5.27 -1.58
CA ALA A 139 -18.32 -4.51 -0.68
C ALA A 139 -16.86 -4.53 -1.14
N ALA A 140 -16.33 -5.70 -1.52
CA ALA A 140 -14.97 -5.84 -2.04
C ALA A 140 -14.74 -5.05 -3.34
N VAL A 141 -15.68 -5.08 -4.28
CA VAL A 141 -15.57 -4.36 -5.56
C VAL A 141 -15.66 -2.84 -5.38
N LYS A 142 -16.49 -2.37 -4.43
CA LYS A 142 -16.47 -0.96 -4.01
C LYS A 142 -15.11 -0.57 -3.43
N ALA A 143 -14.50 -1.43 -2.60
CA ALA A 143 -13.17 -1.21 -2.07
C ALA A 143 -12.09 -1.19 -3.17
N PHE A 144 -12.16 -2.09 -4.16
CA PHE A 144 -11.27 -2.07 -5.33
C PHE A 144 -11.37 -0.74 -6.08
N ARG A 145 -12.60 -0.29 -6.40
CA ARG A 145 -12.82 1.01 -7.06
C ARG A 145 -12.25 2.16 -6.24
N ALA A 146 -12.48 2.17 -4.93
CA ALA A 146 -12.01 3.23 -4.05
C ALA A 146 -10.47 3.28 -3.96
N TRP A 147 -9.82 2.12 -3.81
CA TRP A 147 -8.36 2.04 -3.79
C TRP A 147 -7.77 2.49 -5.13
N THR A 148 -8.30 2.00 -6.25
CA THR A 148 -7.84 2.38 -7.58
C THR A 148 -7.99 3.88 -7.84
N TYR A 149 -9.12 4.48 -7.45
CA TYR A 149 -9.30 5.91 -7.58
C TYR A 149 -8.34 6.72 -6.70
N LEU A 150 -8.07 6.26 -5.47
CA LEU A 150 -7.08 6.89 -4.60
C LEU A 150 -5.70 6.85 -5.26
N GLN A 151 -5.26 5.68 -5.74
CA GLN A 151 -3.97 5.56 -6.44
C GLN A 151 -3.90 6.42 -7.71
N LEU A 152 -5.01 6.54 -8.45
CA LEU A 152 -5.09 7.39 -9.62
C LEU A 152 -4.98 8.88 -9.23
N VAL A 153 -5.79 9.36 -8.29
CA VAL A 153 -5.84 10.79 -7.98
C VAL A 153 -4.59 11.30 -7.27
N ILE A 154 -3.90 10.48 -6.45
CA ILE A 154 -2.63 10.89 -5.84
C ILE A 154 -1.49 11.00 -6.86
N ASN A 155 -1.59 10.29 -8.00
CA ASN A 155 -0.59 10.35 -9.05
C ASN A 155 -0.83 11.45 -10.06
N TYR A 156 -2.08 11.81 -10.33
CA TYR A 156 -2.43 12.80 -11.36
C TYR A 156 -3.04 14.09 -10.78
N GLY A 157 -3.33 14.15 -9.48
CA GLY A 157 -3.86 15.33 -8.79
C GLY A 157 -5.35 15.58 -9.04
N ARG A 158 -5.76 15.66 -10.31
CA ARG A 158 -7.15 15.90 -10.72
C ARG A 158 -7.53 15.03 -11.91
N VAL A 159 -8.62 14.28 -11.78
CA VAL A 159 -8.95 13.18 -12.72
C VAL A 159 -10.44 13.13 -13.06
N PRO A 160 -10.81 12.69 -14.29
CA PRO A 160 -12.19 12.36 -14.62
C PRO A 160 -12.81 11.37 -13.63
N PHE A 161 -13.98 11.71 -13.10
CA PHE A 161 -14.64 10.92 -12.06
C PHE A 161 -15.93 10.31 -12.57
N VAL A 162 -15.94 8.98 -12.70
CA VAL A 162 -17.01 8.21 -13.34
C VAL A 162 -17.38 7.00 -12.47
N THR A 163 -18.64 6.93 -12.06
CA THR A 163 -19.15 5.89 -11.15
C THR A 163 -20.10 4.92 -11.81
N GLU A 164 -20.50 5.22 -13.06
CA GLU A 164 -21.34 4.38 -13.91
C GLU A 164 -20.48 3.63 -14.95
N PRO A 165 -20.93 2.47 -15.43
CA PRO A 165 -20.20 1.74 -16.47
C PRO A 165 -20.23 2.51 -17.80
N ILE A 166 -19.05 2.62 -18.42
CA ILE A 166 -18.88 3.09 -19.79
C ILE A 166 -18.91 1.85 -20.71
N LEU A 167 -19.91 1.78 -21.58
CA LEU A 167 -20.18 0.62 -22.45
C LEU A 167 -19.97 0.90 -23.94
N SER A 168 -19.84 2.17 -24.31
CA SER A 168 -19.66 2.60 -25.70
C SER A 168 -18.50 3.59 -25.85
N LYS A 169 -17.98 3.70 -27.07
CA LYS A 169 -16.94 4.70 -27.38
C LYS A 169 -17.50 6.11 -27.20
N GLU A 170 -18.74 6.34 -27.57
CA GLU A 170 -19.42 7.62 -27.46
C GLU A 170 -19.53 8.07 -26.00
N GLU A 171 -19.74 7.15 -25.05
CA GLU A 171 -19.71 7.46 -23.61
C GLU A 171 -18.30 7.70 -23.09
N ALA A 172 -17.30 6.99 -23.62
CA ALA A 172 -15.90 7.20 -23.27
C ALA A 172 -15.38 8.57 -23.73
N ASP A 173 -15.82 9.03 -24.90
CA ASP A 173 -15.41 10.30 -25.51
C ASP A 173 -16.17 11.52 -24.96
N ARG A 174 -17.15 11.34 -24.05
CA ARG A 174 -17.84 12.45 -23.37
C ARG A 174 -16.90 13.19 -22.42
N ASP A 175 -17.20 14.47 -22.22
CA ASP A 175 -16.56 15.25 -21.16
C ASP A 175 -17.12 14.81 -19.81
N HIS A 176 -16.23 14.33 -18.94
CA HIS A 176 -16.57 13.82 -17.61
C HIS A 176 -16.12 14.82 -16.56
N ALA A 177 -16.99 15.06 -15.58
CA ALA A 177 -16.64 15.92 -14.46
C ALA A 177 -15.38 15.40 -13.77
N THR A 178 -14.46 16.32 -13.53
CA THR A 178 -13.13 16.04 -12.98
C THR A 178 -13.12 16.42 -11.52
N LYS A 179 -12.47 15.61 -10.68
CA LYS A 179 -12.38 15.81 -9.23
C LYS A 179 -10.94 15.80 -8.77
N ASP A 180 -10.64 16.61 -7.76
CA ASP A 180 -9.35 16.59 -7.06
C ASP A 180 -9.27 15.48 -6.00
N ILE A 181 -8.12 15.38 -5.32
CA ILE A 181 -7.86 14.37 -4.28
C ILE A 181 -8.95 14.37 -3.20
N ARG A 182 -9.33 15.56 -2.69
CA ARG A 182 -10.28 15.67 -1.59
C ARG A 182 -11.69 15.30 -2.04
N GLU A 183 -12.13 15.82 -3.19
CA GLU A 183 -13.45 15.53 -3.75
C GLU A 183 -13.63 14.05 -4.11
N VAL A 184 -12.56 13.38 -4.56
CA VAL A 184 -12.54 11.92 -4.77
C VAL A 184 -12.65 11.20 -3.43
N CYS A 185 -11.84 11.57 -2.43
CA CYS A 185 -11.84 10.92 -1.12
C CYS A 185 -13.21 11.05 -0.42
N ASP A 186 -13.78 12.25 -0.37
CA ASP A 186 -15.07 12.51 0.29
C ASP A 186 -16.21 11.69 -0.32
N TYR A 187 -16.23 11.56 -1.65
CA TYR A 187 -17.21 10.71 -2.33
C TYR A 187 -17.02 9.24 -1.94
N LEU A 188 -15.79 8.73 -2.01
CA LEU A 188 -15.50 7.32 -1.77
C LEU A 188 -15.73 6.92 -0.31
N ILE A 189 -15.45 7.81 0.65
CA ILE A 189 -15.77 7.61 2.07
C ILE A 189 -17.26 7.33 2.23
N ALA A 190 -18.12 8.19 1.67
CA ALA A 190 -19.57 8.01 1.73
C ALA A 190 -20.02 6.73 1.00
N ASP A 191 -19.35 6.36 -0.09
CA ASP A 191 -19.69 5.19 -0.90
C ASP A 191 -19.38 3.85 -0.22
N ILE A 192 -18.28 3.77 0.56
CA ILE A 192 -17.82 2.51 1.16
C ILE A 192 -18.13 2.36 2.65
N ALA A 193 -18.34 3.46 3.39
CA ALA A 193 -18.60 3.44 4.83
C ALA A 193 -19.74 2.51 5.27
N PRO A 194 -20.88 2.40 4.54
CA PRO A 194 -21.97 1.50 4.92
C PRO A 194 -21.59 0.00 4.92
N TYR A 195 -20.48 -0.35 4.27
CA TYR A 195 -20.05 -1.74 4.07
C TYR A 195 -18.84 -2.10 4.93
N ALA A 196 -18.41 -1.22 5.85
CA ALA A 196 -17.17 -1.39 6.61
C ALA A 196 -17.11 -2.67 7.47
N ASP A 197 -18.26 -3.14 7.94
CA ASP A 197 -18.39 -4.36 8.76
C ASP A 197 -18.66 -5.63 7.93
N ILE A 198 -18.74 -5.52 6.59
CA ILE A 198 -18.94 -6.68 5.72
C ILE A 198 -17.63 -7.47 5.62
N GLU A 199 -17.71 -8.76 5.90
CA GLU A 199 -16.57 -9.68 5.77
C GLU A 199 -16.06 -9.75 4.32
N THR A 200 -14.74 -9.92 4.17
CA THR A 200 -14.14 -10.10 2.85
C THR A 200 -14.56 -11.44 2.24
N PRO A 201 -14.64 -11.55 0.90
CA PRO A 201 -14.85 -12.83 0.24
C PRO A 201 -13.73 -13.83 0.58
N ASN A 202 -14.06 -15.11 0.52
CA ASN A 202 -13.12 -16.20 0.76
C ASN A 202 -13.36 -17.30 -0.27
N TYR A 203 -12.44 -17.41 -1.23
CA TYR A 203 -12.47 -18.41 -2.29
C TYR A 203 -11.50 -19.57 -2.03
N GLY A 204 -10.96 -19.68 -0.82
CA GLY A 204 -9.91 -20.64 -0.49
C GLY A 204 -8.58 -20.23 -1.10
N GLU A 205 -7.83 -21.20 -1.63
CA GLU A 205 -6.55 -20.96 -2.29
C GLU A 205 -6.74 -20.83 -3.80
N ILE A 206 -6.20 -19.75 -4.37
CA ILE A 206 -6.12 -19.53 -5.82
C ILE A 206 -4.64 -19.60 -6.19
N ARG A 207 -4.25 -20.61 -6.98
CA ARG A 207 -2.85 -20.83 -7.42
C ARG A 207 -1.85 -20.81 -6.23
N ASN A 208 -2.15 -21.58 -5.18
CA ASN A 208 -1.38 -21.67 -3.91
C ASN A 208 -1.28 -20.36 -3.12
N THR A 209 -2.22 -19.43 -3.34
CA THR A 209 -2.23 -18.13 -2.69
C THR A 209 -3.57 -17.96 -1.98
N ASP A 210 -3.54 -17.60 -0.70
CA ASP A 210 -4.75 -17.42 0.12
C ASP A 210 -5.57 -16.21 -0.37
N SER A 211 -6.75 -16.48 -0.93
CA SER A 211 -7.60 -15.45 -1.54
C SER A 211 -8.07 -14.37 -0.57
N LYS A 212 -8.07 -14.63 0.74
CA LYS A 212 -8.45 -13.63 1.75
C LYS A 212 -7.55 -12.41 1.74
N LEU A 213 -6.31 -12.56 1.26
CA LEU A 213 -5.32 -11.50 1.16
C LEU A 213 -5.51 -10.64 -0.10
N PHE A 214 -6.45 -10.95 -1.00
CA PHE A 214 -6.64 -10.20 -2.24
C PHE A 214 -7.52 -8.95 -2.09
N TYR A 215 -8.11 -8.77 -0.91
CA TYR A 215 -9.12 -7.74 -0.66
C TYR A 215 -8.56 -6.62 0.21
N PHE A 216 -9.00 -5.39 -0.06
CA PHE A 216 -8.69 -4.22 0.74
C PHE A 216 -9.71 -4.09 1.88
N PRO A 217 -9.31 -4.22 3.17
CA PRO A 217 -10.24 -4.01 4.27
C PRO A 217 -10.78 -2.59 4.26
N ILE A 218 -12.11 -2.46 4.26
CA ILE A 218 -12.78 -1.17 4.12
C ILE A 218 -12.39 -0.21 5.26
N TYR A 219 -12.19 -0.70 6.48
CA TYR A 219 -11.73 0.16 7.58
C TYR A 219 -10.34 0.78 7.34
N ILE A 220 -9.39 0.04 6.75
CA ILE A 220 -8.07 0.60 6.40
C ILE A 220 -8.25 1.64 5.30
N LEU A 221 -9.03 1.31 4.28
CA LEU A 221 -9.25 2.20 3.14
C LEU A 221 -10.00 3.48 3.55
N LEU A 222 -10.98 3.39 4.45
CA LEU A 222 -11.61 4.55 5.08
C LEU A 222 -10.59 5.38 5.86
N GLY A 223 -9.67 4.75 6.57
CA GLY A 223 -8.55 5.42 7.22
C GLY A 223 -7.74 6.25 6.24
N ASP A 224 -7.29 5.63 5.15
CA ASP A 224 -6.47 6.29 4.12
C ASP A 224 -7.22 7.43 3.43
N LEU A 225 -8.47 7.21 3.01
CA LEU A 225 -9.28 8.24 2.37
C LEU A 225 -9.53 9.43 3.30
N ASN A 226 -9.86 9.18 4.58
CA ASN A 226 -10.04 10.24 5.57
C ASN A 226 -8.72 10.99 5.85
N LEU A 227 -7.59 10.28 5.87
CA LEU A 227 -6.27 10.87 6.07
C LEU A 227 -5.88 11.82 4.93
N TRP A 228 -6.20 11.45 3.68
CA TRP A 228 -6.03 12.30 2.49
C TRP A 228 -7.04 13.45 2.42
N ALA A 229 -8.28 13.25 2.87
CA ALA A 229 -9.31 14.29 2.93
C ALA A 229 -9.10 15.31 4.06
N GLY A 230 -8.25 15.00 5.05
CA GLY A 230 -8.01 15.84 6.23
C GLY A 230 -8.96 15.57 7.41
N HIS A 231 -9.70 14.47 7.39
CA HIS A 231 -10.62 14.03 8.44
C HIS A 231 -9.88 13.15 9.47
N TYR A 232 -8.97 13.75 10.24
CA TYR A 232 -7.99 13.00 11.03
C TYR A 232 -8.60 12.18 12.18
N LYS A 233 -9.68 12.66 12.82
CA LYS A 233 -10.33 11.92 13.90
C LYS A 233 -11.03 10.67 13.37
N GLU A 234 -11.70 10.80 12.23
CA GLU A 234 -12.39 9.73 11.52
C GLU A 234 -11.38 8.70 11.00
N ALA A 235 -10.23 9.15 10.46
CA ALA A 235 -9.13 8.29 10.04
C ALA A 235 -8.61 7.44 11.22
N ALA A 236 -8.33 8.08 12.37
CA ALA A 236 -7.85 7.38 13.57
C ALA A 236 -8.85 6.32 14.04
N VAL A 237 -10.15 6.66 14.08
CA VAL A 237 -11.21 5.70 14.44
C VAL A 237 -11.27 4.53 13.45
N ALA A 238 -11.14 4.78 12.14
CA ALA A 238 -11.19 3.73 11.13
C ALA A 238 -10.02 2.74 11.26
N TYR A 239 -8.78 3.23 11.43
CA TYR A 239 -7.63 2.35 11.67
C TYR A 239 -7.77 1.56 12.97
N TYR A 240 -8.21 2.21 14.06
CA TYR A 240 -8.45 1.51 15.32
C TYR A 240 -9.53 0.43 15.19
N LYS A 241 -10.65 0.74 14.53
CA LYS A 241 -11.71 -0.25 14.28
C LYS A 241 -11.15 -1.47 13.59
N TYR A 242 -10.33 -1.30 12.55
CA TYR A 242 -9.64 -2.42 11.92
C TYR A 242 -8.80 -3.24 12.90
N LEU A 243 -7.95 -2.58 13.70
CA LEU A 243 -7.08 -3.27 14.68
C LEU A 243 -7.90 -4.05 15.74
N SER A 244 -9.04 -3.51 16.16
CA SER A 244 -9.91 -4.10 17.19
C SER A 244 -10.81 -5.23 16.67
N THR A 245 -11.08 -5.29 15.35
CA THR A 245 -12.02 -6.25 14.76
C THR A 245 -11.41 -7.22 13.75
N ARG A 246 -10.13 -7.05 13.35
CA ARG A 246 -9.47 -7.89 12.33
C ARG A 246 -9.70 -9.39 12.53
N ASN A 247 -9.59 -9.86 13.78
CA ASN A 247 -9.66 -11.27 14.13
C ASN A 247 -11.05 -11.64 14.69
N GLY A 248 -12.09 -10.85 14.39
CA GLY A 248 -13.45 -10.98 14.90
C GLY A 248 -13.77 -10.01 16.04
N ALA A 249 -14.99 -10.10 16.56
CA ALA A 249 -15.42 -9.32 17.73
C ALA A 249 -14.57 -9.67 18.95
N GLU A 250 -14.29 -8.66 19.80
CA GLU A 250 -13.48 -8.82 21.00
C GLU A 250 -12.08 -9.40 20.71
N SER A 251 -11.51 -9.12 19.55
CA SER A 251 -10.18 -9.62 19.19
C SER A 251 -9.07 -8.61 19.51
N ALA A 252 -7.83 -8.96 19.18
CA ALA A 252 -6.70 -8.04 19.23
C ALA A 252 -5.77 -8.31 18.06
N TYR A 253 -5.00 -7.29 17.71
CA TYR A 253 -4.00 -7.37 16.66
C TYR A 253 -2.71 -6.64 17.06
N PRO A 254 -2.02 -7.14 18.10
CA PRO A 254 -0.86 -6.49 18.69
C PRO A 254 0.31 -6.44 17.70
N THR A 255 1.25 -5.51 17.91
CA THR A 255 2.36 -5.22 16.98
C THR A 255 3.35 -6.36 16.81
N SER A 256 3.28 -7.43 17.62
CA SER A 256 4.33 -8.46 17.80
C SER A 256 5.65 -7.90 18.33
N ILE A 257 6.57 -8.82 18.64
CA ILE A 257 7.93 -8.54 19.14
C ILE A 257 9.03 -8.81 18.09
N ASN A 258 8.64 -8.98 16.82
CA ASN A 258 9.60 -9.20 15.74
C ASN A 258 10.47 -7.96 15.54
N CYS A 259 11.79 -8.12 15.69
CA CYS A 259 12.77 -7.04 15.69
C CYS A 259 14.11 -7.52 15.12
N SER A 260 14.94 -6.56 14.72
CA SER A 260 16.37 -6.74 14.49
C SER A 260 17.11 -6.10 15.66
N ARG A 261 17.91 -6.91 16.36
CA ARG A 261 18.53 -6.52 17.63
C ARG A 261 19.95 -7.05 17.77
N TRP A 262 20.72 -6.43 18.66
CA TRP A 262 22.00 -6.98 19.08
C TRP A 262 21.79 -8.21 19.98
N TYR A 263 22.59 -9.25 19.75
CA TYR A 263 22.57 -10.48 20.53
C TYR A 263 23.50 -10.35 21.74
N ASN A 264 22.93 -10.45 22.95
CA ASN A 264 23.64 -10.34 24.24
C ASN A 264 24.59 -9.14 24.29
N VAL A 265 24.13 -8.04 24.89
CA VAL A 265 24.87 -6.77 24.95
C VAL A 265 26.29 -6.89 25.53
N GLY A 266 26.57 -7.94 26.32
CA GLY A 266 27.92 -8.28 26.80
C GLY A 266 28.91 -8.75 25.72
N SER A 267 28.47 -8.94 24.48
CA SER A 267 29.29 -9.36 23.33
C SER A 267 30.01 -8.20 22.60
N ASN A 268 29.99 -6.98 23.15
CA ASN A 268 30.58 -5.78 22.55
C ASN A 268 30.03 -5.47 21.13
N TRP A 269 28.73 -5.66 20.91
CA TRP A 269 28.05 -5.28 19.66
C TRP A 269 28.62 -6.00 18.41
N GLN A 270 28.84 -7.31 18.52
CA GLN A 270 29.44 -8.11 17.45
C GLN A 270 28.42 -8.94 16.67
N MET A 271 27.39 -9.43 17.33
CA MET A 271 26.40 -10.37 16.77
C MET A 271 24.99 -9.78 16.83
N THR A 272 24.21 -9.95 15.77
CA THR A 272 22.81 -9.55 15.70
C THR A 272 21.88 -10.77 15.64
N ASN A 273 20.62 -10.56 15.98
CA ASN A 273 19.52 -11.50 15.81
C ASN A 273 18.38 -10.79 15.09
N ASP A 274 17.82 -11.44 14.07
CA ASP A 274 16.79 -10.86 13.22
C ASP A 274 15.58 -11.79 13.13
N SER A 275 14.49 -11.38 13.78
CA SER A 275 13.17 -11.95 13.60
C SER A 275 12.25 -11.05 12.77
N TRP A 276 12.67 -9.82 12.49
CA TRP A 276 11.88 -8.84 11.75
C TRP A 276 11.83 -9.19 10.26
N SER A 277 12.97 -9.26 9.57
CA SER A 277 12.96 -9.53 8.12
C SER A 277 12.38 -10.92 7.80
N ALA A 278 12.73 -11.91 8.63
CA ALA A 278 12.33 -13.30 8.45
C ALA A 278 10.83 -13.52 8.61
N ASN A 279 10.18 -12.85 9.57
CA ASN A 279 8.78 -13.11 9.91
C ASN A 279 7.79 -12.09 9.34
N MET A 280 8.25 -10.88 8.96
CA MET A 280 7.36 -9.80 8.52
C MET A 280 7.08 -9.78 7.01
N PHE A 281 7.97 -10.35 6.20
CA PHE A 281 7.88 -10.24 4.72
C PHE A 281 7.75 -11.57 3.99
N MET A 282 7.97 -12.70 4.68
CA MET A 282 8.05 -14.01 4.02
C MET A 282 6.75 -14.83 4.08
N SER A 283 5.76 -14.39 4.86
CA SER A 283 4.51 -15.13 5.07
C SER A 283 3.35 -14.52 4.28
N GLU A 284 2.79 -15.32 3.37
CA GLU A 284 1.63 -14.96 2.52
C GLU A 284 0.42 -15.83 2.83
N SER A 285 0.09 -15.94 4.12
CA SER A 285 -1.05 -16.73 4.58
C SER A 285 -1.81 -15.98 5.65
N MET A 286 -3.14 -16.06 5.63
CA MET A 286 -3.95 -15.40 6.65
C MET A 286 -3.77 -16.11 8.00
N SER A 287 -3.34 -15.37 9.01
CA SER A 287 -3.27 -15.84 10.39
C SER A 287 -3.57 -14.71 11.37
N GLN A 288 -3.95 -15.07 12.60
CA GLN A 288 -4.30 -14.09 13.64
C GLN A 288 -3.18 -13.09 13.93
N ASN A 289 -1.93 -13.54 13.80
CA ASN A 289 -0.72 -12.74 14.06
C ASN A 289 0.04 -12.38 12.77
N GLY A 290 -0.52 -12.70 11.60
CA GLY A 290 0.15 -12.47 10.31
C GLY A 290 0.36 -10.98 10.06
N GLU A 291 1.52 -10.61 9.54
CA GLU A 291 1.87 -9.21 9.26
C GLU A 291 1.18 -8.70 7.99
N LEU A 292 1.08 -9.54 6.95
CA LEU A 292 0.42 -9.21 5.70
C LEU A 292 -1.11 -9.11 5.90
N ILE A 293 -1.70 -8.11 5.27
CA ILE A 293 -3.14 -7.85 5.27
C ILE A 293 -3.71 -8.00 3.87
N THR A 294 -3.08 -7.32 2.91
CA THR A 294 -3.54 -7.28 1.53
C THR A 294 -2.35 -7.33 0.59
N MET A 295 -2.49 -8.09 -0.49
CA MET A 295 -1.57 -8.12 -1.62
C MET A 295 -2.32 -8.19 -2.94
N ILE A 296 -1.67 -7.73 -4.01
CA ILE A 296 -2.09 -7.99 -5.38
C ILE A 296 -1.35 -9.25 -5.85
N PRO A 297 -2.06 -10.38 -6.10
CA PRO A 297 -1.40 -11.62 -6.48
C PRO A 297 -0.86 -11.52 -7.91
N GLY A 298 0.42 -11.83 -8.10
CA GLY A 298 1.07 -11.87 -9.41
C GLY A 298 0.99 -13.25 -10.06
N ASP A 299 1.12 -13.32 -11.38
CA ASP A 299 1.11 -14.60 -12.10
C ASP A 299 2.38 -15.43 -11.91
N SER A 300 2.27 -16.75 -12.06
CA SER A 300 3.37 -17.71 -11.88
C SER A 300 4.43 -17.62 -12.98
N ILE A 301 4.02 -17.27 -14.19
CA ILE A 301 4.85 -17.32 -15.39
C ILE A 301 4.61 -16.05 -16.20
N PRO A 302 5.67 -15.37 -16.69
CA PRO A 302 5.54 -14.17 -17.53
C PRO A 302 4.65 -14.34 -18.77
N SER A 303 4.46 -15.58 -19.26
CA SER A 303 3.63 -15.88 -20.42
C SER A 303 2.14 -16.06 -20.10
N GLU A 304 1.76 -16.15 -18.82
CA GLU A 304 0.39 -16.46 -18.38
C GLU A 304 -0.40 -15.24 -17.90
N GLY A 305 0.24 -14.07 -17.82
CA GLY A 305 -0.38 -12.79 -17.48
C GLY A 305 0.63 -11.81 -16.88
N ASN A 306 0.21 -11.03 -15.89
CA ASN A 306 1.04 -9.96 -15.32
C ASN A 306 1.95 -10.49 -14.21
N TYR A 307 3.17 -10.81 -14.61
CA TYR A 307 4.28 -11.12 -13.70
C TYR A 307 4.91 -9.82 -13.17
N SER A 308 5.12 -9.74 -11.85
CA SER A 308 5.79 -8.60 -11.21
C SER A 308 7.29 -8.63 -11.47
N GLU A 309 7.84 -7.55 -12.03
CA GLU A 309 9.26 -7.37 -12.27
C GLU A 309 10.01 -6.79 -11.06
N LEU A 310 9.30 -6.46 -9.96
CA LEU A 310 9.93 -5.88 -8.76
C LEU A 310 11.05 -6.76 -8.21
N ARG A 311 10.90 -8.09 -8.27
CA ARG A 311 11.97 -9.01 -7.87
C ARG A 311 13.23 -8.80 -8.71
N ASN A 312 13.10 -8.67 -10.03
CA ASN A 312 14.23 -8.45 -10.95
C ASN A 312 14.80 -7.03 -10.88
N ILE A 313 13.96 -6.05 -10.54
CA ILE A 313 14.37 -4.65 -10.36
C ILE A 313 15.23 -4.50 -9.11
N PHE A 314 14.85 -5.15 -8.01
CA PHE A 314 15.45 -4.95 -6.68
C PHE A 314 16.41 -6.05 -6.22
N ASN A 315 16.45 -7.21 -6.89
CA ASN A 315 17.32 -8.32 -6.52
C ASN A 315 18.18 -8.79 -7.69
N SER A 316 19.45 -9.06 -7.41
CA SER A 316 20.38 -9.73 -8.30
C SER A 316 19.93 -11.16 -8.58
N SER A 317 19.89 -11.54 -9.86
CA SER A 317 19.61 -12.89 -10.33
C SER A 317 20.51 -13.23 -11.53
N SER A 318 20.54 -14.48 -11.96
CA SER A 318 21.17 -14.84 -13.24
C SER A 318 20.57 -14.06 -14.41
N ASP A 319 19.27 -13.80 -14.35
CA ASP A 319 18.49 -13.25 -15.46
C ASP A 319 18.80 -11.78 -15.71
N ASN A 320 19.20 -11.03 -14.66
CA ASN A 320 19.68 -9.66 -14.77
C ASN A 320 21.21 -9.52 -14.69
N ASN A 321 21.96 -10.62 -14.89
CA ASN A 321 23.42 -10.66 -14.78
C ASN A 321 23.94 -10.14 -13.43
N TYR A 322 23.18 -10.40 -12.37
CA TYR A 322 23.41 -9.93 -11.00
C TYR A 322 23.39 -8.41 -10.81
N LYS A 323 22.81 -7.66 -11.75
CA LYS A 323 22.73 -6.19 -11.70
C LYS A 323 21.29 -5.72 -11.48
N VAL A 324 21.06 -5.11 -10.33
CA VAL A 324 19.76 -4.52 -9.98
C VAL A 324 19.52 -3.21 -10.74
N SER A 325 18.26 -2.86 -10.96
CA SER A 325 17.87 -1.61 -11.62
C SER A 325 17.69 -0.45 -10.64
N ALA A 326 17.51 -0.73 -9.36
CA ALA A 326 17.39 0.26 -8.30
C ALA A 326 17.99 -0.28 -7.00
N GLN A 327 18.49 0.62 -6.16
CA GLN A 327 19.17 0.24 -4.91
C GLN A 327 18.87 1.24 -3.79
N PRO A 328 19.02 0.84 -2.51
CA PRO A 328 18.94 1.76 -1.39
C PRO A 328 19.82 3.00 -1.61
N SER A 329 19.23 4.16 -1.37
CA SER A 329 19.89 5.45 -1.51
C SER A 329 20.88 5.73 -0.38
N GLN A 330 21.73 6.74 -0.55
CA GLN A 330 22.56 7.23 0.55
C GLN A 330 21.71 7.80 1.69
N ARG A 331 20.52 8.33 1.39
CA ARG A 331 19.63 8.92 2.38
C ARG A 331 19.11 7.93 3.42
N ILE A 332 18.67 6.73 3.00
CA ILE A 332 18.20 5.72 3.96
C ILE A 332 19.35 5.21 4.85
N ILE A 333 20.58 5.16 4.33
CA ILE A 333 21.79 4.84 5.10
C ILE A 333 22.01 5.90 6.20
N GLU A 334 21.92 7.19 5.85
CA GLU A 334 22.01 8.28 6.83
C GLU A 334 20.90 8.24 7.88
N ILE A 335 19.66 7.97 7.47
CA ILE A 335 18.50 7.88 8.38
C ILE A 335 18.69 6.73 9.37
N SER A 336 19.10 5.56 8.90
CA SER A 336 19.40 4.39 9.75
C SER A 336 20.55 4.69 10.71
N ALA A 337 21.67 5.22 10.23
CA ALA A 337 22.83 5.52 11.04
C ALA A 337 22.60 6.64 12.09
N ALA A 338 21.65 7.54 11.84
CA ALA A 338 21.30 8.61 12.76
C ALA A 338 20.55 8.14 14.01
N GLN A 339 19.93 6.95 13.99
CA GLN A 339 19.19 6.45 15.15
C GLN A 339 20.14 6.09 16.31
N LYS A 340 19.62 6.18 17.54
CA LYS A 340 20.35 5.81 18.75
C LYS A 340 19.83 4.48 19.26
N TYR A 341 20.52 3.40 18.91
CA TYR A 341 20.21 2.07 19.44
C TYR A 341 20.60 1.99 20.92
N CYS A 342 19.69 1.53 21.76
CA CYS A 342 19.99 1.25 23.17
C CYS A 342 19.43 -0.10 23.63
N ASP A 343 20.01 -0.63 24.70
CA ASP A 343 19.52 -1.83 25.37
C ASP A 343 19.77 -1.73 26.89
N VAL A 344 19.25 -2.67 27.65
CA VAL A 344 19.45 -2.76 29.10
C VAL A 344 20.44 -3.88 29.41
N SER A 345 21.59 -3.50 29.96
CA SER A 345 22.64 -4.44 30.36
C SER A 345 22.18 -5.39 31.47
N TYR A 346 22.63 -6.65 31.39
CA TYR A 346 22.43 -7.65 32.43
C TYR A 346 23.76 -8.03 33.09
N PRO A 347 23.83 -8.21 34.44
CA PRO A 347 22.76 -8.07 35.43
C PRO A 347 22.57 -6.65 35.98
N ALA A 348 23.38 -5.68 35.53
CA ALA A 348 23.43 -4.34 36.12
C ALA A 348 22.17 -3.48 35.91
N LYS A 349 21.27 -3.89 35.00
CA LYS A 349 20.04 -3.16 34.59
C LYS A 349 20.29 -1.70 34.20
N LYS A 350 21.46 -1.40 33.61
CA LYS A 350 21.80 -0.06 33.12
C LYS A 350 21.52 0.05 31.63
N VAL A 351 20.97 1.18 31.20
CA VAL A 351 20.85 1.53 29.78
C VAL A 351 22.25 1.68 29.19
N VAL A 352 22.48 1.05 28.05
CA VAL A 352 23.73 1.08 27.29
C VAL A 352 23.41 1.34 25.83
N TYR A 353 24.28 2.10 25.17
CA TYR A 353 24.10 2.53 23.79
C TYR A 353 25.11 1.85 22.87
N ALA A 354 24.67 1.47 21.68
CA ALA A 354 25.56 0.97 20.64
C ALA A 354 26.53 2.09 20.20
N PRO A 355 27.81 1.79 19.97
CA PRO A 355 28.77 2.78 19.53
C PRO A 355 28.48 3.26 18.10
N GLU A 356 28.94 4.47 17.80
CA GLU A 356 28.96 4.99 16.43
C GLU A 356 30.11 4.39 15.62
N GLY A 357 30.00 4.43 14.28
CA GLY A 357 31.08 3.98 13.37
C GLY A 357 31.19 2.47 13.21
N LEU A 358 30.17 1.71 13.59
CA LEU A 358 30.08 0.28 13.33
C LEU A 358 30.01 0.02 11.82
N GLN A 359 30.84 -0.91 11.35
CA GLN A 359 30.89 -1.32 9.96
C GLN A 359 29.65 -2.10 9.55
N TYR A 360 29.44 -2.15 8.23
CA TYR A 360 28.43 -2.96 7.56
C TYR A 360 26.97 -2.55 7.81
N LEU A 361 26.69 -1.24 7.83
CA LEU A 361 25.36 -0.67 8.09
C LEU A 361 24.77 -1.05 9.46
N ARG A 362 25.63 -1.36 10.44
CA ARG A 362 25.22 -1.73 11.81
C ARG A 362 25.24 -0.56 12.79
N THR A 363 25.51 0.66 12.32
CA THR A 363 25.37 1.87 13.16
C THR A 363 23.90 2.27 13.20
N GLY A 364 23.38 2.59 14.38
CA GLY A 364 22.00 3.05 14.57
C GLY A 364 20.96 1.94 14.42
N ASP A 365 19.96 2.14 13.55
CA ASP A 365 18.84 1.22 13.37
C ASP A 365 19.21 0.02 12.50
N LEU A 366 18.90 -1.19 12.97
CA LEU A 366 19.31 -2.44 12.33
C LEU A 366 18.37 -2.94 11.23
N ARG A 367 17.23 -2.29 10.97
CA ARG A 367 16.26 -2.78 9.96
C ARG A 367 16.83 -2.72 8.55
N LEU A 368 17.54 -1.66 8.19
CA LEU A 368 18.18 -1.55 6.87
C LEU A 368 19.18 -2.70 6.64
N PHE A 369 20.02 -2.97 7.64
CA PHE A 369 20.93 -4.12 7.63
C PHE A 369 20.17 -5.45 7.41
N SER A 370 19.01 -5.60 8.04
CA SER A 370 18.19 -6.81 7.98
C SER A 370 17.48 -7.05 6.64
N VAL A 371 17.08 -6.01 5.91
CA VAL A 371 16.38 -6.19 4.62
C VAL A 371 17.26 -6.05 3.39
N TRP A 372 18.46 -5.46 3.52
CA TRP A 372 19.37 -5.25 2.39
C TRP A 372 20.59 -6.18 2.44
N ASN A 373 20.51 -7.27 1.69
CA ASN A 373 21.61 -8.21 1.53
C ASN A 373 22.55 -7.73 0.43
N SER A 374 23.77 -7.32 0.79
CA SER A 374 24.79 -6.84 -0.14
C SER A 374 26.19 -6.91 0.48
N PRO A 375 27.27 -6.66 -0.27
CA PRO A 375 28.60 -6.47 0.30
C PRO A 375 28.65 -5.34 1.33
N ALA A 376 27.76 -4.34 1.24
CA ALA A 376 27.66 -3.27 2.23
C ALA A 376 27.21 -3.79 3.61
N THR A 377 26.59 -4.96 3.70
CA THR A 377 26.26 -5.65 4.96
C THR A 377 27.26 -6.74 5.35
N GLY A 378 28.41 -6.82 4.66
CA GLY A 378 29.48 -7.77 4.96
C GLY A 378 29.19 -9.19 4.45
N LEU A 379 28.14 -9.36 3.64
CA LEU A 379 27.78 -10.62 3.03
C LEU A 379 28.54 -10.86 1.72
N THR A 380 28.86 -12.12 1.44
CA THR A 380 29.45 -12.55 0.17
C THR A 380 28.52 -13.51 -0.54
N PHE A 381 28.31 -13.31 -1.83
CA PHE A 381 27.51 -14.22 -2.66
C PHE A 381 28.42 -15.02 -3.59
N MET A 382 28.21 -16.34 -3.67
CA MET A 382 28.93 -17.22 -4.59
C MET A 382 27.98 -17.78 -5.64
N SER A 383 28.40 -17.72 -6.90
CA SER A 383 27.71 -18.36 -8.02
C SER A 383 28.74 -18.98 -8.97
N ASP A 384 28.50 -20.21 -9.42
CA ASP A 384 29.39 -20.98 -10.30
C ASP A 384 30.87 -21.00 -9.85
N GLY A 385 31.10 -21.10 -8.54
CA GLY A 385 32.45 -21.13 -7.96
C GLY A 385 33.19 -19.78 -7.97
N LYS A 386 32.52 -18.67 -8.27
CA LYS A 386 33.06 -17.31 -8.22
C LYS A 386 32.34 -16.47 -7.17
N ILE A 387 33.10 -15.61 -6.48
CA ILE A 387 32.53 -14.58 -5.60
C ILE A 387 31.97 -13.47 -6.50
N ILE A 388 30.68 -13.20 -6.36
CA ILE A 388 30.02 -12.04 -6.96
C ILE A 388 30.18 -10.89 -5.98
N THR A 389 30.92 -9.86 -6.39
CA THR A 389 31.27 -8.74 -5.53
C THR A 389 30.25 -7.61 -5.54
N ASP A 390 29.28 -7.63 -6.46
CA ASP A 390 28.37 -6.51 -6.72
C ASP A 390 26.89 -6.96 -6.66
N PHE A 391 26.58 -7.95 -5.82
CA PHE A 391 25.19 -8.42 -5.65
C PHE A 391 24.41 -7.49 -4.72
N SER A 392 23.09 -7.41 -4.93
CA SER A 392 22.16 -6.71 -4.04
C SER A 392 20.84 -7.47 -4.00
N SER A 393 20.25 -7.62 -2.82
CA SER A 393 18.93 -8.21 -2.66
C SER A 393 18.15 -7.50 -1.55
N LEU A 394 16.89 -7.17 -1.85
CA LEU A 394 15.92 -6.63 -0.92
C LEU A 394 14.92 -7.72 -0.52
N VAL A 395 14.98 -8.14 0.74
CA VAL A 395 14.16 -9.24 1.30
C VAL A 395 12.66 -9.01 1.12
N LYS A 396 12.23 -7.74 1.11
CA LYS A 396 10.83 -7.33 0.90
C LYS A 396 10.28 -7.72 -0.49
N TYR A 397 11.16 -8.06 -1.44
CA TYR A 397 10.82 -8.47 -2.80
C TYR A 397 11.26 -9.91 -3.10
N SER A 398 10.93 -10.83 -2.19
CA SER A 398 11.20 -12.27 -2.34
C SER A 398 10.08 -13.02 -3.06
N SER A 399 8.88 -12.46 -3.11
CA SER A 399 7.68 -13.02 -3.73
C SER A 399 7.38 -12.40 -5.09
N ARG A 400 6.54 -13.09 -5.89
CA ARG A 400 5.90 -12.55 -7.09
C ARG A 400 4.70 -11.65 -6.77
N ASN A 401 4.14 -11.79 -5.56
CA ASN A 401 2.96 -11.07 -5.13
C ASN A 401 3.39 -9.71 -4.57
N VAL A 402 2.59 -8.69 -4.83
CA VAL A 402 2.92 -7.31 -4.41
C VAL A 402 2.14 -6.98 -3.15
N HIS A 403 2.86 -6.82 -2.03
CA HIS A 403 2.26 -6.53 -0.72
C HIS A 403 1.82 -5.07 -0.65
N ILE A 404 0.56 -4.83 -0.25
CA ILE A 404 -0.04 -3.48 -0.21
C ILE A 404 -0.31 -3.02 1.23
N TYR A 405 -0.89 -3.87 2.07
CA TYR A 405 -1.15 -3.49 3.47
C TYR A 405 -0.51 -4.50 4.41
N ARG A 406 0.18 -3.97 5.43
CA ARG A 406 0.74 -4.74 6.54
C ARG A 406 0.27 -4.15 7.88
N ARG A 407 0.22 -4.97 8.93
CA ARG A 407 -0.19 -4.58 10.28
C ARG A 407 0.42 -3.27 10.73
N THR A 408 1.73 -3.15 10.58
CA THR A 408 2.50 -2.03 11.13
C THR A 408 2.16 -0.72 10.43
N MET A 409 1.76 -0.78 9.16
CA MET A 409 1.25 0.36 8.41
C MET A 409 -0.01 0.93 9.06
N VAL A 410 -0.93 0.07 9.51
CA VAL A 410 -2.14 0.51 10.19
C VAL A 410 -1.80 1.28 11.48
N TYR A 411 -0.79 0.84 12.23
CA TYR A 411 -0.35 1.55 13.43
C TYR A 411 0.34 2.89 13.14
N LEU A 412 1.23 2.96 12.13
CA LEU A 412 1.90 4.23 11.80
C LEU A 412 0.93 5.25 11.17
N ARG A 413 -0.04 4.79 10.37
CA ARG A 413 -1.13 5.63 9.87
C ARG A 413 -2.09 6.07 10.98
N LEU A 414 -2.37 5.21 11.96
CA LEU A 414 -3.08 5.59 13.18
C LEU A 414 -2.29 6.67 13.95
N ALA A 415 -0.98 6.53 14.10
CA ALA A 415 -0.14 7.55 14.73
C ALA A 415 -0.21 8.88 13.97
N GLU A 416 -0.11 8.86 12.64
CA GLU A 416 -0.23 10.06 11.81
C GLU A 416 -1.60 10.74 12.00
N ALA A 417 -2.68 9.97 11.96
CA ALA A 417 -4.04 10.45 12.15
C ALA A 417 -4.25 11.02 13.56
N LEU A 418 -3.82 10.33 14.62
CA LEU A 418 -3.90 10.81 16.00
C LEU A 418 -3.12 12.10 16.20
N ASN A 419 -1.90 12.16 15.65
CA ASN A 419 -1.05 13.34 15.73
C ASN A 419 -1.75 14.57 15.14
N ARG A 420 -2.27 14.44 13.92
CA ARG A 420 -2.98 15.52 13.23
C ARG A 420 -4.38 15.82 13.75
N ALA A 421 -4.97 14.88 14.48
CA ALA A 421 -6.20 15.11 15.25
C ALA A 421 -5.96 15.90 16.55
N GLY A 422 -4.70 16.27 16.87
CA GLY A 422 -4.35 17.06 18.05
C GLY A 422 -3.84 16.23 19.24
N TYR A 423 -3.48 14.96 19.03
CA TYR A 423 -3.05 14.03 20.08
C TYR A 423 -1.61 13.52 19.85
N PRO A 424 -0.61 14.41 19.73
CA PRO A 424 0.77 14.02 19.44
C PRO A 424 1.37 13.08 20.50
N ARG A 425 0.98 13.20 21.78
CA ARG A 425 1.45 12.30 22.83
C ARG A 425 0.90 10.88 22.68
N PHE A 426 -0.33 10.74 22.20
CA PHE A 426 -0.91 9.43 21.90
C PHE A 426 -0.17 8.78 20.73
N ALA A 427 -0.01 9.54 19.63
CA ALA A 427 0.75 9.08 18.47
C ALA A 427 2.18 8.66 18.84
N PHE A 428 2.86 9.46 19.68
CA PHE A 428 4.22 9.17 20.13
C PHE A 428 4.32 7.85 20.92
N GLN A 429 3.29 7.47 21.69
CA GLN A 429 3.32 6.18 22.41
C GLN A 429 3.33 4.97 21.48
N ILE A 430 2.71 5.06 20.29
CA ILE A 430 2.78 4.00 19.26
C ILE A 430 4.24 3.77 18.83
N LEU A 431 5.02 4.84 18.71
CA LEU A 431 6.44 4.77 18.33
C LEU A 431 7.32 4.29 19.50
N LYS A 432 7.12 4.90 20.68
CA LYS A 432 8.01 4.77 21.85
C LYS A 432 7.81 3.47 22.62
N ARG A 433 6.58 3.16 23.01
CA ARG A 433 6.26 2.10 23.99
C ARG A 433 5.44 0.97 23.42
N GLY A 434 4.59 1.26 22.44
CA GLY A 434 3.46 0.41 22.06
C GLY A 434 2.23 0.78 22.88
N LEU A 435 1.06 0.32 22.45
CA LEU A 435 -0.22 0.70 23.08
C LEU A 435 -0.77 -0.41 23.95
N ASN A 436 -1.19 -0.03 25.16
CA ASN A 436 -2.22 -0.72 25.95
C ASN A 436 -2.95 0.32 26.81
N ASN A 437 -4.02 -0.09 27.50
CA ASN A 437 -4.82 0.81 28.32
C ASN A 437 -4.01 1.47 29.45
N SER A 438 -3.02 0.77 30.03
CA SER A 438 -2.14 1.39 31.03
C SER A 438 -1.30 2.52 30.44
N VAL A 439 -0.74 2.34 29.23
CA VAL A 439 0.02 3.39 28.54
C VAL A 439 -0.87 4.60 28.21
N ILE A 440 -2.10 4.37 27.79
CA ILE A 440 -3.06 5.45 27.51
C ILE A 440 -3.40 6.21 28.80
N GLU A 441 -3.67 5.51 29.90
CA GLU A 441 -4.00 6.12 31.19
C GLU A 441 -2.82 6.92 31.77
N GLU A 442 -1.59 6.40 31.67
CA GLU A 442 -0.42 7.01 32.30
C GLU A 442 0.21 8.13 31.44
N HIS A 443 0.26 7.96 30.13
CA HIS A 443 1.07 8.81 29.24
C HIS A 443 0.26 9.65 28.25
N VAL A 444 -1.06 9.43 28.15
CA VAL A 444 -1.92 10.13 27.19
C VAL A 444 -2.98 10.96 27.90
N LEU A 445 -3.89 10.33 28.65
CA LEU A 445 -5.04 11.00 29.26
C LEU A 445 -4.72 12.21 30.15
N PRO A 446 -3.62 12.23 30.95
CA PRO A 446 -3.29 13.39 31.79
C PRO A 446 -3.10 14.70 31.00
N TYR A 447 -2.85 14.61 29.70
CA TYR A 447 -2.61 15.76 28.82
C TYR A 447 -3.85 16.20 28.04
N TYR A 448 -4.95 15.44 28.07
CA TYR A 448 -6.14 15.68 27.25
C TYR A 448 -7.45 15.50 28.04
N PRO A 449 -7.65 16.17 29.20
CA PRO A 449 -8.84 15.96 30.04
C PRO A 449 -10.16 16.28 29.32
N GLU A 450 -10.17 17.26 28.41
CA GLU A 450 -11.36 17.65 27.64
C GLU A 450 -11.75 16.63 26.56
N SER A 451 -10.82 15.77 26.16
CA SER A 451 -11.02 14.76 25.11
C SER A 451 -11.04 13.34 25.65
N GLU A 452 -11.10 13.16 26.97
CA GLU A 452 -11.03 11.85 27.62
C GLU A 452 -12.06 10.86 27.06
N ALA A 453 -13.32 11.28 26.90
CA ALA A 453 -14.38 10.42 26.36
C ALA A 453 -14.07 9.94 24.92
N TRP A 454 -13.46 10.80 24.10
CA TRP A 454 -13.07 10.43 22.74
C TRP A 454 -11.84 9.52 22.73
N ILE A 455 -10.86 9.75 23.61
CA ILE A 455 -9.66 8.90 23.71
C ILE A 455 -10.01 7.52 24.27
N ARG A 456 -10.95 7.43 25.21
CA ARG A 456 -11.37 6.15 25.81
C ARG A 456 -12.11 5.20 24.85
N GLN A 457 -12.49 5.66 23.64
CA GLN A 457 -12.99 4.75 22.61
C GLN A 457 -11.90 3.83 22.04
N PHE A 458 -10.63 4.21 22.18
CA PHE A 458 -9.46 3.43 21.77
C PHE A 458 -9.07 2.47 22.89
N ASP A 459 -9.73 1.31 22.91
CA ASP A 459 -9.52 0.25 23.89
C ASP A 459 -8.46 -0.76 23.41
N PHE A 460 -7.32 -0.78 24.11
CA PHE A 460 -6.23 -1.72 23.92
C PHE A 460 -6.04 -2.54 25.22
N PRO A 461 -6.86 -3.59 25.45
CA PRO A 461 -6.87 -4.30 26.72
C PRO A 461 -5.49 -4.86 27.09
N ASN A 462 -5.01 -4.59 28.31
CA ASN A 462 -3.68 -5.00 28.78
C ASN A 462 -3.42 -6.51 28.69
N LEU A 463 -4.46 -7.33 28.81
CA LEU A 463 -4.37 -8.80 28.69
C LEU A 463 -4.14 -9.27 27.24
N LYS A 464 -4.43 -8.42 26.25
CA LYS A 464 -4.28 -8.72 24.82
C LYS A 464 -3.11 -7.96 24.20
N TYR A 465 -2.81 -6.77 24.71
CA TYR A 465 -1.68 -5.93 24.33
C TYR A 465 -0.65 -5.91 25.46
N VAL A 466 0.14 -6.98 25.50
CA VAL A 466 1.10 -7.26 26.58
C VAL A 466 2.43 -6.62 26.20
N LEU A 467 2.80 -5.58 26.95
CA LEU A 467 4.10 -4.89 26.86
C LEU A 467 5.15 -5.61 27.72
N LEU A 468 6.42 -5.37 27.42
CA LEU A 468 7.54 -5.88 28.20
C LEU A 468 7.41 -5.47 29.69
N SER A 469 7.63 -6.43 30.57
CA SER A 469 7.69 -6.22 32.03
C SER A 469 8.90 -6.94 32.63
N ASP A 470 9.27 -6.60 33.87
CA ASP A 470 10.43 -7.19 34.58
C ASP A 470 10.31 -8.71 34.85
N TYR A 471 9.17 -9.35 34.58
CA TYR A 471 8.89 -10.76 34.81
C TYR A 471 8.31 -11.45 33.57
N ASP A 472 8.60 -12.75 33.41
CA ASP A 472 8.18 -13.72 32.37
C ASP A 472 6.75 -13.52 31.81
N ALA A 473 6.55 -12.47 31.01
CA ALA A 473 5.31 -12.20 30.31
C ALA A 473 5.47 -12.61 28.84
N ASP A 474 4.42 -13.19 28.27
CA ASP A 474 4.29 -13.44 26.83
C ASP A 474 4.09 -12.10 26.10
N GLU A 475 5.15 -11.27 26.07
CA GLU A 475 5.17 -9.99 25.38
C GLU A 475 4.73 -10.17 23.93
N ASN A 476 3.81 -9.33 23.50
CA ASN A 476 3.31 -9.35 22.13
C ASN A 476 3.18 -7.95 21.52
N THR A 477 3.47 -6.90 22.29
CA THR A 477 3.33 -5.51 21.89
C THR A 477 4.58 -4.75 22.27
N MET A 478 5.07 -3.91 21.37
CA MET A 478 6.20 -3.01 21.59
C MET A 478 6.06 -1.75 20.74
N GLY A 479 6.80 -0.70 21.10
CA GLY A 479 6.93 0.49 20.27
C GLY A 479 7.56 0.14 18.92
N ILE A 480 7.05 0.72 17.83
CA ILE A 480 7.52 0.39 16.48
C ILE A 480 9.00 0.70 16.31
N HIS A 481 9.49 1.78 16.94
CA HIS A 481 10.89 2.16 16.89
C HIS A 481 11.83 1.10 17.52
N SER A 482 11.33 0.31 18.49
CA SER A 482 12.09 -0.78 19.11
C SER A 482 12.44 -1.90 18.14
N ARG A 483 11.76 -2.01 16.99
CA ARG A 483 12.01 -3.05 16.00
C ARG A 483 13.39 -2.99 15.36
N GLY A 484 14.03 -1.82 15.34
CA GLY A 484 15.38 -1.66 14.83
C GLY A 484 16.34 -0.94 15.77
N SER A 485 15.82 -0.27 16.81
CA SER A 485 16.61 0.59 17.72
C SER A 485 16.65 0.10 19.17
N GLY A 486 16.22 -1.13 19.43
CA GLY A 486 16.36 -1.80 20.73
C GLY A 486 15.32 -1.35 21.76
N ARG A 487 15.73 -1.13 23.01
CA ARG A 487 14.84 -0.80 24.14
C ARG A 487 14.39 0.66 24.12
N THR A 488 13.59 1.01 23.12
CA THR A 488 13.12 2.38 22.92
C THR A 488 12.38 2.92 24.13
N ASP A 489 11.68 2.09 24.90
CA ASP A 489 10.95 2.47 26.11
C ASP A 489 11.81 3.18 27.18
N VAL A 490 13.12 2.91 27.20
CA VAL A 490 14.10 3.54 28.12
C VAL A 490 15.14 4.40 27.39
N ASN A 491 14.98 4.63 26.09
CA ASN A 491 15.90 5.44 25.29
C ASN A 491 15.78 6.93 25.61
N GLU A 492 16.81 7.53 26.22
CA GLU A 492 16.84 8.95 26.61
C GLU A 492 17.00 9.90 25.41
N TYR A 493 17.38 9.38 24.22
CA TYR A 493 17.48 10.17 22.99
C TYR A 493 16.20 10.14 22.15
N TYR A 494 15.20 9.36 22.56
CA TYR A 494 13.92 9.24 21.86
C TYR A 494 12.79 9.68 22.79
N GLU A 495 12.70 10.97 23.04
CA GLU A 495 11.72 11.57 23.96
C GLU A 495 10.62 12.32 23.21
N MET A 496 9.49 12.51 23.89
CA MET A 496 8.38 13.30 23.36
C MET A 496 8.87 14.73 23.10
N PRO A 497 8.87 15.22 21.85
CA PRO A 497 9.26 16.59 21.56
C PRO A 497 8.37 17.56 22.33
N ASP A 498 8.95 18.48 23.10
CA ASP A 498 8.18 19.40 23.91
C ASP A 498 8.95 20.71 24.16
N ASP A 499 8.47 21.82 23.61
CA ASP A 499 9.05 23.14 23.90
C ASP A 499 8.52 23.64 25.26
N THR A 500 9.28 23.34 26.31
CA THR A 500 8.92 23.73 27.68
C THR A 500 9.05 25.23 27.94
N LEU A 501 9.71 25.98 27.05
CA LEU A 501 9.84 27.44 27.16
C LEU A 501 8.66 28.17 26.50
N GLU A 502 7.95 27.52 25.58
CA GLU A 502 6.73 28.05 24.99
C GLU A 502 5.58 28.05 26.02
N THR A 503 5.01 29.24 26.22
CA THR A 503 3.97 29.48 27.23
C THR A 503 2.57 29.51 26.63
N ASP A 504 2.43 29.71 25.31
CA ASP A 504 1.16 29.56 24.60
C ASP A 504 0.87 28.07 24.36
N PRO A 505 -0.19 27.50 24.97
CA PRO A 505 -0.51 26.08 24.83
C PRO A 505 -0.79 25.66 23.38
N ALA A 506 -1.37 26.54 22.56
CA ALA A 506 -1.69 26.24 21.17
C ALA A 506 -0.43 26.21 20.29
N VAL A 507 0.50 27.15 20.50
CA VAL A 507 1.80 27.17 19.79
C VAL A 507 2.63 25.95 20.19
N ARG A 508 2.71 25.65 21.49
CA ARG A 508 3.42 24.48 22.00
C ARG A 508 2.82 23.17 21.47
N LEU A 509 1.48 23.06 21.40
CA LEU A 509 0.81 21.90 20.80
C LEU A 509 1.14 21.76 19.31
N ASN A 510 1.10 22.86 18.55
CA ASN A 510 1.47 22.82 17.13
C ASN A 510 2.94 22.39 16.93
N TYR A 511 3.86 22.88 17.78
CA TYR A 511 5.24 22.41 17.79
C TYR A 511 5.34 20.90 18.05
N GLN A 512 4.61 20.38 19.06
CA GLN A 512 4.54 18.94 19.33
C GLN A 512 4.01 18.16 18.11
N ILE A 513 2.94 18.65 17.48
CA ILE A 513 2.34 18.01 16.29
C ILE A 513 3.34 17.93 15.14
N GLU A 514 4.04 19.03 14.82
CA GLU A 514 5.02 19.03 13.72
C GLU A 514 6.22 18.12 14.02
N LYS A 515 6.75 18.16 15.23
CA LYS A 515 7.90 17.33 15.60
C LYS A 515 7.57 15.85 15.73
N VAL A 516 6.39 15.51 16.24
CA VAL A 516 5.92 14.11 16.23
C VAL A 516 5.62 13.65 14.81
N GLU A 517 5.12 14.51 13.92
CA GLU A 517 4.95 14.18 12.50
C GLU A 517 6.31 13.89 11.84
N ASP A 518 7.35 14.66 12.14
CA ASP A 518 8.71 14.38 11.66
C ASP A 518 9.24 13.02 12.16
N LEU A 519 8.97 12.66 13.43
CA LEU A 519 9.31 11.35 14.00
C LEU A 519 8.54 10.21 13.32
N ILE A 520 7.24 10.39 13.05
CA ILE A 520 6.43 9.40 12.33
C ILE A 520 6.97 9.21 10.91
N MET A 521 7.29 10.30 10.20
CA MET A 521 7.86 10.23 8.84
C MET A 521 9.27 9.60 8.81
N GLN A 522 10.04 9.75 9.88
CA GLN A 522 11.31 9.04 10.04
C GLN A 522 11.09 7.55 10.32
N GLU A 523 10.12 7.20 11.16
CA GLU A 523 9.78 5.80 11.46
C GLU A 523 9.20 5.09 10.23
N GLU A 524 8.34 5.75 9.45
CA GLU A 524 7.85 5.25 8.15
C GLU A 524 9.00 5.03 7.17
N ALA A 525 10.04 5.89 7.16
CA ALA A 525 11.22 5.66 6.33
C ALA A 525 11.99 4.40 6.75
N LEU A 526 12.12 4.14 8.06
CA LEU A 526 12.84 2.97 8.56
C LEU A 526 12.04 1.67 8.39
N GLU A 527 10.74 1.71 8.69
CA GLU A 527 9.86 0.54 8.65
C GLU A 527 9.45 0.19 7.22
N PHE A 528 9.08 1.19 6.40
CA PHE A 528 8.48 1.01 5.07
C PHE A 528 9.39 1.35 3.91
N ALA A 529 10.70 1.58 4.14
CA ALA A 529 11.67 1.73 3.07
C ALA A 529 11.41 0.69 1.97
N PHE A 530 11.30 1.18 0.74
CA PHE A 530 11.15 0.39 -0.47
C PHE A 530 9.76 -0.16 -0.73
N GLU A 531 8.72 0.12 0.07
CA GLU A 531 7.39 -0.52 -0.07
C GLU A 531 6.35 0.25 -0.89
N GLY A 532 6.69 1.39 -1.50
CA GLY A 532 5.79 2.11 -2.42
C GLY A 532 5.07 3.30 -1.84
N TYR A 533 5.44 3.78 -0.66
CA TYR A 533 4.67 4.82 0.05
C TYR A 533 5.41 6.14 0.16
N ARG A 534 6.74 6.12 0.10
CA ARG A 534 7.55 7.22 0.59
C ARG A 534 7.24 8.56 -0.06
N PHE A 535 7.14 8.60 -1.39
CA PHE A 535 6.82 9.84 -2.10
C PHE A 535 5.45 10.40 -1.69
N TYR A 536 4.44 9.54 -1.56
CA TYR A 536 3.09 9.94 -1.18
C TYR A 536 3.00 10.40 0.28
N ASP A 537 3.82 9.84 1.17
CA ASP A 537 3.92 10.28 2.57
C ASP A 537 4.51 11.69 2.66
N LEU A 538 5.61 11.92 1.96
CA LEU A 538 6.21 13.25 1.84
C LEU A 538 5.23 14.24 1.20
N MET A 539 4.50 13.83 0.17
CA MET A 539 3.51 14.66 -0.54
C MET A 539 2.38 15.06 0.39
N ARG A 540 1.82 14.10 1.13
CA ARG A 540 0.71 14.35 2.05
C ARG A 540 1.10 15.31 3.17
N VAL A 541 2.29 15.16 3.74
CA VAL A 541 2.80 16.09 4.77
C VAL A 541 3.06 17.47 4.18
N ALA A 542 3.70 17.56 3.02
CA ALA A 542 3.97 18.84 2.36
C ALA A 542 2.69 19.62 2.03
N LEU A 543 1.68 18.95 1.45
CA LEU A 543 0.36 19.54 1.18
C LEU A 543 -0.33 20.01 2.45
N ARG A 544 -0.29 19.19 3.50
CA ARG A 544 -0.93 19.47 4.80
C ARG A 544 -0.29 20.66 5.53
N ARG A 545 1.04 20.76 5.49
CA ARG A 545 1.79 21.89 6.05
C ARG A 545 1.72 23.13 5.17
N ASN A 546 1.20 23.00 3.95
CA ASN A 546 1.31 24.02 2.90
C ASN A 546 2.78 24.44 2.70
N ASP A 547 3.68 23.46 2.71
CA ASP A 547 5.13 23.63 2.60
C ASP A 547 5.71 22.64 1.58
N PRO A 548 5.74 23.01 0.28
CA PRO A 548 6.33 22.19 -0.77
C PRO A 548 7.82 21.89 -0.57
N SER A 549 8.53 22.72 0.20
CA SER A 549 9.96 22.51 0.46
C SER A 549 10.20 21.24 1.27
N TYR A 550 9.24 20.82 2.10
CA TYR A 550 9.32 19.59 2.89
C TYR A 550 9.59 18.35 2.03
N LEU A 551 8.81 18.17 0.94
CA LEU A 551 9.02 17.08 -0.02
C LEU A 551 10.29 17.32 -0.84
N ALA A 552 10.45 18.53 -1.39
CA ALA A 552 11.54 18.85 -2.30
C ALA A 552 12.91 18.59 -1.66
N ASP A 553 13.12 19.08 -0.44
CA ASP A 553 14.40 18.93 0.27
C ASP A 553 14.72 17.47 0.60
N LYS A 554 13.71 16.66 0.94
CA LYS A 554 13.92 15.21 1.17
C LYS A 554 14.33 14.52 -0.13
N VAL A 555 13.62 14.77 -1.23
CA VAL A 555 13.95 14.18 -2.53
C VAL A 555 15.34 14.60 -3.00
N TYR A 556 15.71 15.88 -2.83
CA TYR A 556 17.06 16.35 -3.19
C TYR A 556 18.16 15.78 -2.29
N GLN A 557 17.84 15.30 -1.09
CA GLN A 557 18.78 14.60 -0.20
C GLN A 557 18.99 13.11 -0.56
N ARG A 558 18.39 12.57 -1.63
CA ARG A 558 18.50 11.15 -2.03
C ARG A 558 19.96 10.65 -2.05
N LYS A 559 20.89 11.45 -2.59
CA LYS A 559 22.34 11.12 -2.65
C LYS A 559 23.14 11.54 -1.41
N GLY A 560 22.45 11.83 -0.32
CA GLY A 560 23.02 12.29 0.94
C GLY A 560 23.10 13.81 1.04
N ALA A 561 23.31 14.31 2.25
CA ALA A 561 23.30 15.74 2.57
C ALA A 561 24.36 16.54 1.79
N GLU A 562 25.50 15.93 1.49
CA GLU A 562 26.61 16.56 0.75
C GLU A 562 26.34 16.69 -0.75
N ASN A 563 25.38 15.92 -1.30
CA ASN A 563 25.12 15.83 -2.74
C ASN A 563 23.77 16.43 -3.16
N VAL A 564 23.18 17.28 -2.33
CA VAL A 564 21.90 17.97 -2.63
C VAL A 564 21.98 18.75 -3.94
N GLY A 565 23.08 19.46 -4.20
CA GLY A 565 23.29 20.20 -5.45
C GLY A 565 23.34 19.29 -6.69
N VAL A 566 23.86 18.07 -6.56
CA VAL A 566 23.89 17.08 -7.65
C VAL A 566 22.48 16.64 -8.00
N MET A 567 21.64 16.37 -6.99
CA MET A 567 20.24 15.98 -7.23
C MET A 567 19.41 17.13 -7.79
N ARG A 568 19.59 18.36 -7.28
CA ARG A 568 18.95 19.56 -7.85
C ARG A 568 19.33 19.80 -9.31
N ALA A 569 20.55 19.47 -9.72
CA ALA A 569 20.97 19.57 -11.12
C ALA A 569 20.42 18.43 -11.99
N ALA A 570 20.22 17.23 -11.42
CA ALA A 570 19.73 16.06 -12.16
C ALA A 570 18.20 16.09 -12.38
N ILE A 571 17.44 16.53 -11.39
CA ILE A 571 15.99 16.74 -11.49
C ILE A 571 15.76 18.12 -12.11
N ARG A 572 15.30 18.15 -13.36
CA ARG A 572 15.25 19.38 -14.17
C ARG A 572 14.10 20.31 -13.79
N CYS A 573 13.03 19.77 -13.19
CA CYS A 573 11.89 20.54 -12.73
C CYS A 573 12.08 21.03 -11.28
N ASP A 574 11.43 22.13 -10.94
CA ASP A 574 11.41 22.66 -9.58
C ASP A 574 10.40 21.88 -8.73
N LEU A 575 10.87 21.10 -7.76
CA LEU A 575 9.99 20.33 -6.88
C LEU A 575 9.31 21.19 -5.80
N THR A 576 9.61 22.47 -5.69
CA THR A 576 8.82 23.39 -4.85
C THR A 576 7.53 23.85 -5.54
N ASP A 577 7.41 23.64 -6.85
CA ASP A 577 6.18 23.78 -7.60
C ASP A 577 5.41 22.46 -7.58
N THR A 578 4.27 22.44 -6.87
CA THR A 578 3.46 21.24 -6.63
C THR A 578 2.92 20.62 -7.91
N ARG A 579 2.84 21.38 -9.01
CA ARG A 579 2.38 20.86 -10.31
C ARG A 579 3.35 19.80 -10.86
N ASN A 580 4.63 19.87 -10.51
CA ASN A 580 5.66 18.90 -10.92
C ASN A 580 5.60 17.58 -10.15
N TRP A 581 4.70 17.44 -9.17
CA TRP A 581 4.54 16.19 -8.40
C TRP A 581 3.61 15.20 -9.10
N TYR A 582 2.72 15.73 -9.95
CA TYR A 582 1.69 14.97 -10.62
C TYR A 582 2.14 14.57 -12.03
N LEU A 583 1.67 13.39 -12.46
CA LEU A 583 1.83 12.93 -13.83
C LEU A 583 0.86 13.65 -14.75
N ASN A 584 1.30 13.93 -15.96
CA ASN A 584 0.44 14.36 -17.05
C ASN A 584 0.30 13.22 -18.06
N TRP A 585 -0.88 13.12 -18.68
CA TRP A 585 -1.07 12.22 -19.82
C TRP A 585 -1.81 12.92 -20.97
N ASN A 586 -1.13 13.06 -22.10
CA ASN A 586 -1.61 13.66 -23.36
C ASN A 586 -2.33 15.00 -23.19
N ASP A 587 -1.93 15.83 -22.22
CA ASP A 587 -2.60 17.10 -21.86
C ASP A 587 -4.10 16.94 -21.54
N LYS A 588 -4.54 15.74 -21.12
CA LYS A 588 -5.95 15.43 -20.81
C LYS A 588 -6.18 15.12 -19.35
N ILE A 589 -5.19 14.53 -18.69
CA ILE A 589 -5.27 14.11 -17.29
C ILE A 589 -4.05 14.67 -16.57
N GLY A 590 -4.26 15.13 -15.33
CA GLY A 590 -3.19 15.69 -14.51
C GLY A 590 -2.61 17.01 -14.99
N LEU A 591 -3.47 17.84 -15.59
CA LEU A 591 -3.20 19.26 -15.74
C LEU A 591 -3.32 19.91 -14.35
N GLY A 592 -2.19 20.08 -13.67
CA GLY A 592 -2.12 20.80 -12.39
C GLY A 592 -2.55 22.26 -12.54
N TYR A 593 -3.24 22.79 -11.53
CA TYR A 593 -3.45 24.24 -11.37
C TYR A 593 -2.32 24.85 -10.56
#